data_AF-A0A6N2ZJE0-F1
#
_entry.id   AF-A0A6N2ZJE0-F1
#
_cell.length_a   1.000
_cell.length_b   1.000
_cell.length_c   1.000
_cell.angle_alpha   90.00
_cell.angle_beta   90.00
_cell.angle_gamma   90.00
#
_symmetry.space_group_name_H-M   'P 1'
#
loop_
_entity.id
_entity.type
_entity.pdbx_description
1 polymer ?
#
loop_
_entity_poly.entity_id
_entity_poly.type
_entity_poly.pdbx_seq_one_letter_code
_entity_poly.pdbx_strand_id
1 'polypeptide(L)'
;MVSIGKKSVTSPYHDYYVWRKEPNGLESNFGGSAWTYVPEVNQYYLHLHSKKQPEQSITKNGPLLHDLLQEMYQKTFGHYDVVTVGETWGATPKIAQLYSKEERKELSMVFQFEHINLDKQNGKRKWDLKDLDPQELHRTFSKWQIELDGCDWNSLFWNNHDLPRIISRWGDDQEYRTISGKMLAIYLHFMQGTPYIYQGEEIGMINYPVKNIDEVDDIESQRMYAERIKKRLFEGRVDPINQLEGAR
;
A
#
# COMPACT_ATOMS: atom_id res chain seq x y z
N MET A 1 -0.67 -5.32 22.19
CA MET A 1 -0.57 -3.86 22.37
C MET A 1 0.90 -3.51 22.42
N VAL A 2 1.43 -2.81 21.42
CA VAL A 2 2.79 -2.26 21.51
C VAL A 2 2.73 -1.12 22.52
N SER A 3 3.32 -1.30 23.71
CA SER A 3 3.44 -0.19 24.66
C SER A 3 4.46 0.79 24.08
N ILE A 4 3.99 1.86 23.42
CA ILE A 4 4.82 2.95 22.89
C ILE A 4 5.88 3.28 23.95
N GLY A 5 7.13 2.92 23.67
CA GLY A 5 8.23 2.64 24.61
C GLY A 5 8.10 3.22 26.02
N LYS A 6 7.28 2.60 26.88
CA LYS A 6 7.05 2.90 28.32
C LYS A 6 7.27 4.38 28.75
N LYS A 7 6.43 5.30 28.25
CA LYS A 7 6.07 6.60 28.86
C LYS A 7 7.22 7.52 29.33
N SER A 8 8.42 7.46 28.75
CA SER A 8 9.51 8.37 29.10
C SER A 8 10.40 8.69 27.91
N VAL A 9 10.82 9.95 27.81
CA VAL A 9 11.83 10.43 26.85
C VAL A 9 13.21 9.79 27.05
N THR A 10 13.46 9.17 28.21
CA THR A 10 14.72 8.48 28.53
C THR A 10 14.70 6.98 28.22
N SER A 11 13.59 6.46 27.68
CA SER A 11 13.49 5.05 27.31
C SER A 11 14.45 4.72 26.16
N PRO A 12 15.19 3.60 26.20
CA PRO A 12 16.05 3.18 25.08
C PRO A 12 15.26 2.89 23.79
N TYR A 13 13.94 2.75 23.90
CA TYR A 13 13.01 2.56 22.78
C TYR A 13 12.22 3.82 22.43
N HIS A 14 12.52 4.97 23.04
CA HIS A 14 11.84 6.23 22.73
C HIS A 14 12.11 6.61 21.26
N ASP A 15 13.39 6.61 20.86
CA ASP A 15 13.82 7.03 19.53
C ASP A 15 13.50 6.01 18.43
N TYR A 16 12.93 4.86 18.82
CA TYR A 16 12.35 3.90 17.88
C TYR A 16 11.07 4.45 17.26
N TYR A 17 10.47 5.53 17.78
CA TYR A 17 9.28 6.15 17.22
C TYR A 17 9.57 7.57 16.75
N VAL A 18 8.78 8.06 15.79
CA VAL A 18 8.91 9.44 15.30
C VAL A 18 8.14 10.38 16.21
N TRP A 19 8.85 11.21 16.97
CA TRP A 19 8.29 12.20 17.88
C TRP A 19 8.45 13.64 17.38
N ARG A 20 7.45 14.49 17.65
CA ARG A 20 7.51 15.94 17.45
C ARG A 20 6.81 16.68 18.59
N LYS A 21 7.36 17.83 19.00
CA LYS A 21 6.64 18.78 19.87
C LYS A 21 5.58 19.55 19.08
N GLU A 22 5.92 19.92 17.84
CA GLU A 22 5.05 20.63 16.92
C GLU A 22 4.82 19.74 15.68
N PRO A 23 3.66 19.07 15.56
CA PRO A 23 3.37 18.22 14.41
C PRO A 23 3.11 19.06 13.16
N ASN A 24 3.45 18.51 11.99
CA ASN A 24 3.09 19.11 10.72
C ASN A 24 1.68 18.63 10.26
N GLY A 25 1.22 19.14 9.11
CA GLY A 25 -0.09 18.78 8.54
C GLY A 25 -0.19 17.40 7.90
N LEU A 26 0.71 16.45 8.21
CA LEU A 26 0.62 15.09 7.66
C LEU A 26 -0.68 14.41 8.12
N GLU A 27 -1.33 13.74 7.16
CA GLU A 27 -2.58 13.01 7.37
C GLU A 27 -2.34 11.50 7.32
N SER A 28 -3.08 10.77 8.14
CA SER A 28 -3.06 9.31 8.16
C SER A 28 -3.73 8.77 6.89
N ASN A 29 -3.26 7.63 6.40
CA ASN A 29 -3.91 6.85 5.35
C ASN A 29 -5.35 6.49 5.75
N PHE A 30 -5.62 6.33 7.05
CA PHE A 30 -6.94 6.05 7.61
C PHE A 30 -7.74 7.31 7.96
N GLY A 31 -7.35 8.49 7.45
CA GLY A 31 -8.04 9.76 7.67
C GLY A 31 -7.70 10.43 9.00
N GLY A 32 -7.82 11.77 9.01
CA GLY A 32 -7.41 12.62 10.13
C GLY A 32 -5.89 12.82 10.24
N SER A 33 -5.44 13.50 11.31
CA SER A 33 -4.01 13.75 11.53
C SER A 33 -3.21 12.45 11.69
N ALA A 34 -2.03 12.38 11.07
CA ALA A 34 -1.05 11.33 11.30
C ALA A 34 -0.34 11.47 12.67
N TRP A 35 -0.66 12.49 13.47
CA TRP A 35 -0.02 12.78 14.74
C TRP A 35 -0.99 12.58 15.89
N THR A 36 -0.56 11.81 16.91
CA THR A 36 -1.33 11.63 18.15
C THR A 36 -0.52 12.12 19.34
N TYR A 37 -1.11 13.01 20.15
CA TYR A 37 -0.48 13.57 21.35
C TYR A 37 -0.38 12.54 22.48
N VAL A 38 0.76 12.52 23.16
CA VAL A 38 1.03 11.69 24.35
C VAL A 38 1.41 12.62 25.51
N PRO A 39 0.49 12.82 26.47
CA PRO A 39 0.71 13.74 27.59
C PRO A 39 1.96 13.41 28.42
N GLU A 40 2.27 12.13 28.62
CA GLU A 40 3.35 11.69 29.50
C GLU A 40 4.76 12.09 29.03
N VAL A 41 4.94 12.35 27.73
CA VAL A 41 6.21 12.83 27.15
C VAL A 41 6.08 14.21 26.53
N ASN A 42 4.89 14.84 26.62
CA ASN A 42 4.57 16.14 26.05
C ASN A 42 4.98 16.27 24.56
N GLN A 43 4.69 15.24 23.77
CA GLN A 43 5.02 15.14 22.35
C GLN A 43 3.92 14.40 21.58
N TYR A 44 3.92 14.58 20.27
CA TYR A 44 3.12 13.81 19.33
C TYR A 44 3.97 12.70 18.74
N TYR A 45 3.41 11.49 18.62
CA TYR A 45 4.01 10.43 17.80
C TYR A 45 3.31 10.34 16.45
N LEU A 46 4.07 9.99 15.42
CA LEU A 46 3.56 9.76 14.07
C LEU A 46 2.90 8.38 13.96
N HIS A 47 1.83 8.26 13.17
CA HIS A 47 1.25 7.00 12.72
C HIS A 47 0.69 7.19 11.30
N LEU A 48 1.21 6.46 10.31
CA LEU A 48 0.71 6.58 8.93
C LEU A 48 -0.61 5.83 8.72
N HIS A 49 -0.94 4.88 9.58
CA HIS A 49 -2.17 4.09 9.53
C HIS A 49 -2.98 4.28 10.83
N SER A 50 -3.27 3.21 11.56
CA SER A 50 -4.00 3.28 12.83
C SER A 50 -3.19 3.93 13.94
N LYS A 51 -3.83 4.65 14.86
CA LYS A 51 -3.20 5.15 16.11
C LYS A 51 -2.57 4.03 16.94
N LYS A 52 -3.06 2.80 16.81
CA LYS A 52 -2.52 1.60 17.48
C LYS A 52 -1.22 1.09 16.83
N GLN A 53 -0.85 1.64 15.67
CA GLN A 53 0.34 1.33 14.88
C GLN A 53 1.20 2.61 14.80
N PRO A 54 1.89 2.98 15.90
CA PRO A 54 2.83 4.10 15.88
C PRO A 54 3.92 3.84 14.83
N GLU A 55 4.22 4.86 14.04
CA GLU A 55 5.32 4.85 13.09
C GLU A 55 6.62 4.78 13.89
N GLN A 56 7.37 3.72 13.63
CA GLN A 56 8.72 3.64 14.14
C GLN A 56 9.59 4.65 13.35
N SER A 57 10.72 5.13 13.85
CA SER A 57 11.67 5.98 13.09
C SER A 57 12.15 5.36 11.76
N ILE A 58 11.70 4.14 11.49
CA ILE A 58 11.66 3.43 10.22
C ILE A 58 10.63 4.08 9.30
N THR A 59 11.05 5.10 8.53
CA THR A 59 10.28 5.59 7.37
C THR A 59 10.39 4.60 6.20
N LYS A 60 9.64 4.84 5.11
CA LYS A 60 9.54 3.99 3.89
C LYS A 60 10.88 3.52 3.27
N ASN A 61 12.00 4.11 3.66
CA ASN A 61 13.38 3.62 3.49
C ASN A 61 14.29 4.34 4.49
N GLY A 62 14.12 4.06 5.78
CA GLY A 62 14.97 4.64 6.82
C GLY A 62 16.45 4.29 6.61
N PRO A 63 17.41 5.12 7.07
CA PRO A 63 18.84 4.90 6.82
C PRO A 63 19.37 3.59 7.39
N LEU A 64 18.70 3.02 8.39
CA LEU A 64 19.07 1.74 9.02
C LEU A 64 18.33 0.52 8.45
N LEU A 65 17.37 0.73 7.54
CA LEU A 65 16.45 -0.34 7.12
C LEU A 65 17.21 -1.51 6.47
N HIS A 66 18.10 -1.21 5.53
CA HIS A 66 18.88 -2.25 4.85
C HIS A 66 19.83 -2.98 5.78
N ASP A 67 20.49 -2.28 6.71
CA ASP A 67 21.35 -2.92 7.72
C ASP A 67 20.56 -3.87 8.61
N LEU A 68 19.35 -3.48 9.02
CA LEU A 68 18.45 -4.31 9.82
C LEU A 68 17.91 -5.51 9.02
N LEU A 69 17.64 -5.36 7.73
CA LEU A 69 17.24 -6.47 6.86
C LEU A 69 18.36 -7.49 6.68
N GLN A 70 19.60 -7.03 6.54
CA GLN A 70 20.79 -7.89 6.48
C GLN A 70 21.03 -8.62 7.80
N GLU A 71 20.84 -7.93 8.93
CA GLU A 71 20.87 -8.59 10.24
C GLU A 71 19.76 -9.64 10.36
N MET A 72 18.53 -9.31 9.95
CA MET A 72 17.40 -10.24 9.93
C MET A 72 17.71 -11.46 9.07
N TYR A 73 18.26 -11.28 7.86
CA TYR A 73 18.73 -12.37 7.01
C TYR A 73 19.71 -13.26 7.76
N GLN A 74 20.78 -12.69 8.33
CA GLN A 74 21.86 -13.43 9.00
C GLN A 74 21.38 -14.16 10.26
N LYS A 75 20.41 -13.61 10.99
CA LYS A 75 19.94 -14.15 12.27
C LYS A 75 18.73 -15.06 12.14
N THR A 76 18.06 -15.09 10.99
CA THR A 76 16.81 -15.83 10.81
C THR A 76 16.79 -16.66 9.53
N PHE A 77 16.29 -16.11 8.42
CA PHE A 77 15.91 -16.88 7.24
C PHE A 77 17.08 -17.21 6.29
N GLY A 78 18.25 -16.57 6.44
CA GLY A 78 19.40 -16.77 5.55
C GLY A 78 20.06 -18.15 5.60
N HIS A 79 19.62 -19.02 6.52
CA HIS A 79 20.04 -20.42 6.65
C HIS A 79 19.00 -21.42 6.15
N TYR A 80 17.88 -20.95 5.61
CA TYR A 80 16.77 -21.77 5.12
C TYR A 80 16.56 -21.51 3.63
N ASP A 81 16.13 -22.55 2.91
CA ASP A 81 15.68 -22.42 1.53
C ASP A 81 14.24 -21.91 1.50
N VAL A 82 14.08 -20.59 1.62
CA VAL A 82 12.78 -19.91 1.70
C VAL A 82 12.74 -18.69 0.79
N VAL A 83 11.53 -18.37 0.33
CA VAL A 83 11.26 -17.14 -0.42
C VAL A 83 10.81 -16.05 0.54
N THR A 84 11.39 -14.87 0.43
CA THR A 84 11.00 -13.68 1.20
C THR A 84 10.56 -12.56 0.27
N VAL A 85 9.42 -11.93 0.57
CA VAL A 85 8.86 -10.84 -0.22
C VAL A 85 8.50 -9.66 0.66
N GLY A 86 9.03 -8.49 0.34
CA GLY A 86 8.75 -7.24 1.06
C GLY A 86 7.60 -6.45 0.42
N GLU A 87 6.68 -5.92 1.21
CA GLU A 87 5.64 -5.03 0.70
C GLU A 87 6.14 -3.57 0.69
N THR A 88 6.36 -3.00 -0.51
CA THR A 88 7.06 -1.72 -0.67
C THR A 88 6.30 -0.73 -1.56
N TRP A 89 5.27 -0.08 -0.99
CA TRP A 89 4.41 0.89 -1.69
C TRP A 89 5.14 2.02 -2.44
N GLY A 90 6.33 2.40 -1.99
CA GLY A 90 7.13 3.48 -2.57
C GLY A 90 8.38 3.02 -3.33
N ALA A 91 8.52 1.72 -3.62
CA ALA A 91 9.68 1.23 -4.33
C ALA A 91 9.72 1.75 -5.77
N THR A 92 10.91 2.18 -6.18
CA THR A 92 11.33 2.29 -7.59
C THR A 92 12.16 1.05 -7.94
N PRO A 93 12.44 0.76 -9.22
CA PRO A 93 13.32 -0.36 -9.56
C PRO A 93 14.70 -0.26 -8.89
N LYS A 94 15.24 0.97 -8.77
CA LYS A 94 16.52 1.19 -8.07
C LYS A 94 16.44 0.87 -6.57
N ILE A 95 15.32 1.19 -5.93
CA ILE A 95 15.08 0.85 -4.53
C ILE A 95 14.89 -0.66 -4.39
N ALA A 96 14.09 -1.30 -5.27
CA ALA A 96 13.86 -2.74 -5.26
C ALA A 96 15.19 -3.53 -5.30
N GLN A 97 16.13 -3.10 -6.14
CA GLN A 97 17.49 -3.66 -6.19
C GLN A 97 18.28 -3.57 -4.88
N LEU A 98 17.96 -2.63 -3.98
CA LEU A 98 18.56 -2.62 -2.65
C LEU A 98 17.98 -3.72 -1.76
N TYR A 99 16.71 -4.09 -1.96
CA TYR A 99 16.06 -5.14 -1.20
C TYR A 99 16.36 -6.55 -1.72
N SER A 100 16.40 -6.76 -3.03
CA SER A 100 16.29 -8.13 -3.58
C SER A 100 17.51 -8.65 -4.36
N LYS A 101 18.56 -7.83 -4.53
CA LYS A 101 19.81 -8.31 -5.10
C LYS A 101 20.45 -9.40 -4.24
N GLU A 102 20.80 -10.50 -4.89
CA GLU A 102 21.32 -11.69 -4.22
C GLU A 102 22.58 -11.42 -3.39
N GLU A 103 23.47 -10.52 -3.86
CA GLU A 103 24.71 -10.18 -3.15
C GLU A 103 24.46 -9.40 -1.86
N ARG A 104 23.29 -8.73 -1.75
CA ARG A 104 22.94 -7.91 -0.59
C ARG A 104 22.43 -8.73 0.59
N LYS A 105 22.00 -9.97 0.35
CA LYS A 105 21.51 -10.88 1.40
C LYS A 105 20.44 -10.21 2.26
N GLU A 106 19.41 -9.69 1.59
CA GLU A 106 18.24 -9.06 2.21
C GLU A 106 16.99 -9.89 1.91
N LEU A 107 16.14 -9.51 0.96
CA LEU A 107 14.92 -10.24 0.58
C LEU A 107 15.08 -10.94 -0.78
N SER A 108 14.12 -11.79 -1.17
CA SER A 108 14.13 -12.43 -2.49
C SER A 108 13.49 -11.56 -3.58
N MET A 109 12.48 -10.75 -3.22
CA MET A 109 11.78 -9.82 -4.11
C MET A 109 10.97 -8.80 -3.30
N VAL A 110 10.35 -7.84 -3.99
CA VAL A 110 9.43 -6.86 -3.37
C VAL A 110 8.15 -6.68 -4.17
N PHE A 111 7.03 -6.42 -3.49
CA PHE A 111 5.83 -5.87 -4.08
C PHE A 111 5.99 -4.36 -4.26
N GLN A 112 5.86 -3.93 -5.51
CA GLN A 112 5.75 -2.52 -5.90
C GLN A 112 4.30 -2.19 -6.25
N PHE A 113 3.91 -0.94 -6.03
CA PHE A 113 2.53 -0.47 -6.21
C PHE A 113 2.44 0.67 -7.22
N GLU A 114 3.46 0.85 -8.07
CA GLU A 114 3.46 1.92 -9.06
C GLU A 114 2.29 1.75 -10.03
N HIS A 115 2.11 0.54 -10.57
CA HIS A 115 1.00 0.22 -11.46
C HIS A 115 -0.37 0.44 -10.78
N ILE A 116 -0.50 0.08 -9.51
CA ILE A 116 -1.72 0.27 -8.70
C ILE A 116 -2.11 1.74 -8.52
N ASN A 117 -1.15 2.68 -8.60
CA ASN A 117 -1.41 4.10 -8.42
C ASN A 117 -1.79 4.82 -9.74
N LEU A 118 -1.85 4.12 -10.87
CA LEU A 118 -2.01 4.73 -12.18
C LEU A 118 -3.40 5.29 -12.45
N ASP A 119 -4.42 4.91 -11.70
CA ASP A 119 -5.79 5.47 -11.79
C ASP A 119 -6.08 6.46 -10.65
N LYS A 120 -5.05 6.96 -9.96
CA LYS A 120 -5.16 7.99 -8.93
C LYS A 120 -4.83 9.35 -9.51
N GLN A 121 -5.63 10.36 -9.18
CA GLN A 121 -5.34 11.76 -9.51
C GLN A 121 -4.06 12.22 -8.80
N ASN A 122 -3.18 12.90 -9.54
CA ASN A 122 -1.89 13.34 -9.02
C ASN A 122 -2.06 14.29 -7.82
N GLY A 123 -1.24 14.10 -6.78
CA GLY A 123 -1.29 14.88 -5.54
C GLY A 123 -2.53 14.67 -4.67
N LYS A 124 -3.41 13.73 -5.02
CA LYS A 124 -4.64 13.42 -4.28
C LYS A 124 -4.59 12.05 -3.60
N ARG A 125 -5.64 11.74 -2.83
CA ARG A 125 -5.74 10.47 -2.09
C ARG A 125 -6.19 9.35 -3.04
N LYS A 126 -6.06 8.09 -2.63
CA LYS A 126 -6.45 6.92 -3.44
C LYS A 126 -7.94 6.88 -3.85
N TRP A 127 -8.76 7.65 -3.15
CA TRP A 127 -10.21 7.81 -3.38
C TRP A 127 -10.54 8.86 -4.46
N ASP A 128 -9.53 9.53 -5.01
CA ASP A 128 -9.65 10.52 -6.06
C ASP A 128 -9.18 9.89 -7.37
N LEU A 129 -10.11 9.22 -8.06
CA LEU A 129 -9.81 8.38 -9.22
C LEU A 129 -9.74 9.18 -10.53
N LYS A 130 -8.92 8.71 -11.47
CA LYS A 130 -8.92 9.08 -12.89
C LYS A 130 -9.01 7.80 -13.72
N ASP A 131 -9.39 7.92 -14.99
CA ASP A 131 -9.34 6.77 -15.89
C ASP A 131 -7.91 6.27 -16.05
N LEU A 132 -7.77 4.94 -16.11
CA LEU A 132 -6.49 4.30 -16.43
C LEU A 132 -6.14 4.59 -17.90
N ASP A 133 -4.91 5.03 -18.15
CA ASP A 133 -4.31 5.01 -19.48
C ASP A 133 -3.59 3.65 -19.71
N PRO A 134 -4.07 2.77 -20.61
CA PRO A 134 -3.43 1.49 -20.89
C PRO A 134 -1.98 1.64 -21.38
N GLN A 135 -1.62 2.76 -22.02
CA GLN A 135 -0.24 3.01 -22.43
C GLN A 135 0.65 3.34 -21.21
N GLU A 136 0.11 4.06 -20.22
CA GLU A 136 0.81 4.32 -18.96
C GLU A 136 1.06 3.00 -18.21
N LEU A 137 0.04 2.13 -18.14
CA LEU A 137 0.17 0.78 -17.57
C LEU A 137 1.28 -0.03 -18.26
N HIS A 138 1.25 -0.06 -19.59
CA HIS A 138 2.26 -0.78 -20.38
C HIS A 138 3.66 -0.23 -20.12
N ARG A 139 3.84 1.10 -20.15
CA ARG A 139 5.15 1.73 -19.86
C ARG A 139 5.65 1.40 -18.46
N THR A 140 4.77 1.40 -17.45
CA THR A 140 5.14 1.04 -16.09
C THR A 140 5.64 -0.40 -16.01
N PHE A 141 4.89 -1.38 -16.53
CA PHE A 141 5.36 -2.77 -16.52
C PHE A 141 6.64 -2.96 -17.35
N SER A 142 6.73 -2.38 -18.55
CA SER A 142 7.94 -2.45 -19.36
C SER A 142 9.16 -1.89 -18.64
N LYS A 143 9.01 -0.77 -17.93
CA LYS A 143 10.09 -0.19 -17.12
C LYS A 143 10.57 -1.18 -16.05
N TRP A 144 9.66 -1.75 -15.27
CA TRP A 144 9.99 -2.73 -14.22
C TRP A 144 10.61 -4.01 -14.78
N GLN A 145 10.19 -4.47 -15.96
CA GLN A 145 10.81 -5.61 -16.63
C GLN A 145 12.24 -5.30 -17.10
N ILE A 146 12.43 -4.19 -17.81
CA ILE A 146 13.72 -3.82 -18.40
C ILE A 146 14.75 -3.47 -17.31
N GLU A 147 14.36 -2.72 -16.28
CA GLU A 147 15.31 -2.27 -15.25
C GLU A 147 15.71 -3.35 -14.24
N LEU A 148 14.94 -4.44 -14.15
CA LEU A 148 15.26 -5.59 -13.28
C LEU A 148 15.85 -6.78 -14.05
N ASP A 149 15.76 -6.80 -15.38
CA ASP A 149 16.29 -7.90 -16.20
C ASP A 149 17.78 -8.17 -15.92
N GLY A 150 18.10 -9.44 -15.69
CA GLY A 150 19.43 -9.93 -15.33
C GLY A 150 20.02 -9.39 -14.02
N CYS A 151 19.30 -8.53 -13.29
CA CYS A 151 19.83 -7.82 -12.13
C CYS A 151 19.07 -8.11 -10.83
N ASP A 152 17.81 -8.52 -10.91
CA ASP A 152 16.93 -8.71 -9.76
C ASP A 152 15.70 -9.57 -10.11
N TRP A 153 14.85 -9.88 -9.13
CA TRP A 153 13.63 -10.67 -9.32
C TRP A 153 12.35 -9.88 -9.01
N ASN A 154 11.40 -9.92 -9.95
CA ASN A 154 10.15 -9.17 -9.81
C ASN A 154 9.04 -10.01 -9.13
N SER A 155 8.16 -9.35 -8.39
CA SER A 155 6.87 -9.93 -7.98
C SER A 155 5.76 -9.38 -8.87
N LEU A 156 4.86 -10.25 -9.30
CA LEU A 156 3.81 -9.92 -10.27
C LEU A 156 2.46 -10.18 -9.62
N PHE A 157 1.61 -9.17 -9.50
CA PHE A 157 0.27 -9.32 -8.91
C PHE A 157 -0.69 -8.28 -9.47
N TRP A 158 -1.98 -8.59 -9.41
CA TRP A 158 -3.05 -7.62 -9.66
C TRP A 158 -3.81 -7.27 -8.40
N ASN A 159 -4.10 -8.28 -7.60
CA ASN A 159 -5.01 -8.20 -6.45
C ASN A 159 -4.27 -8.54 -5.17
N ASN A 160 -4.76 -7.99 -4.07
CA ASN A 160 -4.49 -8.47 -2.73
C ASN A 160 -5.68 -8.08 -1.84
N HIS A 161 -5.52 -8.15 -0.52
CA HIS A 161 -6.58 -7.84 0.44
C HIS A 161 -6.87 -6.34 0.62
N ASP A 162 -5.99 -5.46 0.13
CA ASP A 162 -6.11 -3.99 0.23
C ASP A 162 -6.60 -3.33 -1.07
N LEU A 163 -6.72 -4.10 -2.15
CA LEU A 163 -6.99 -3.61 -3.49
C LEU A 163 -8.35 -4.12 -4.02
N PRO A 164 -9.04 -3.32 -4.86
CA PRO A 164 -10.23 -3.80 -5.56
C PRO A 164 -9.88 -4.91 -6.54
N ARG A 165 -10.87 -5.71 -6.92
CA ARG A 165 -10.74 -6.76 -7.93
C ARG A 165 -10.41 -6.15 -9.28
N ILE A 166 -9.32 -6.60 -9.87
CA ILE A 166 -8.76 -6.02 -11.11
C ILE A 166 -9.72 -6.03 -12.29
N ILE A 167 -10.56 -7.07 -12.40
CA ILE A 167 -11.56 -7.16 -13.49
C ILE A 167 -12.57 -6.01 -13.37
N SER A 168 -13.06 -5.71 -12.17
CA SER A 168 -13.94 -4.57 -11.92
C SER A 168 -13.20 -3.23 -12.03
N ARG A 169 -11.91 -3.21 -11.68
CA ARG A 169 -11.14 -1.97 -11.64
C ARG A 169 -10.76 -1.47 -13.03
N TRP A 170 -10.13 -2.33 -13.84
CA TRP A 170 -9.54 -1.97 -15.14
C TRP A 170 -9.92 -2.93 -16.28
N GLY A 171 -10.76 -3.92 -15.97
CA GLY A 171 -11.33 -4.82 -16.95
C GLY A 171 -12.75 -4.42 -17.33
N ASP A 172 -13.53 -5.43 -17.72
CA ASP A 172 -14.97 -5.36 -17.86
C ASP A 172 -15.52 -6.48 -17.00
N ASP A 173 -16.34 -6.17 -16.00
CA ASP A 173 -16.91 -7.15 -15.06
C ASP A 173 -18.34 -7.57 -15.40
N GLN A 174 -18.83 -7.17 -16.59
CA GLN A 174 -20.17 -7.40 -17.09
C GLN A 174 -20.13 -8.41 -18.26
N GLU A 175 -20.37 -7.94 -19.49
CA GLU A 175 -20.45 -8.75 -20.70
C GLU A 175 -19.14 -9.48 -20.99
N TYR A 176 -18.00 -8.83 -20.74
CA TYR A 176 -16.68 -9.35 -21.11
C TYR A 176 -15.89 -9.90 -19.92
N ARG A 177 -16.53 -10.16 -18.77
CA ARG A 177 -15.87 -10.65 -17.53
C ARG A 177 -14.86 -11.77 -17.75
N THR A 178 -15.24 -12.82 -18.47
CA THR A 178 -14.34 -13.96 -18.71
C THR A 178 -13.19 -13.61 -19.64
N ILE A 179 -13.42 -12.81 -20.68
CA ILE A 179 -12.39 -12.43 -21.65
C ILE A 179 -11.41 -11.45 -21.00
N SER A 180 -11.93 -10.46 -20.27
CA SER A 180 -11.16 -9.46 -19.54
C SER A 180 -10.28 -10.09 -18.46
N GLY A 181 -10.84 -10.98 -17.63
CA GLY A 181 -10.06 -11.69 -16.60
C GLY A 181 -8.94 -12.54 -17.19
N LYS A 182 -9.21 -13.26 -18.30
CA LYS A 182 -8.17 -14.04 -19.00
C LYS A 182 -7.10 -13.15 -19.62
N MET A 183 -7.49 -12.02 -20.21
CA MET A 183 -6.55 -11.05 -20.79
C MET A 183 -5.59 -10.52 -19.72
N LEU A 184 -6.12 -10.08 -18.57
CA LEU A 184 -5.31 -9.58 -17.45
C LEU A 184 -4.38 -10.67 -16.89
N ALA A 185 -4.86 -11.90 -16.75
CA ALA A 185 -4.04 -13.03 -16.32
C ALA A 185 -2.90 -13.32 -17.31
N ILE A 186 -3.19 -13.39 -18.61
CA ILE A 186 -2.17 -13.62 -19.66
C ILE A 186 -1.14 -12.49 -19.66
N TYR A 187 -1.60 -11.24 -19.59
CA TYR A 187 -0.71 -10.07 -19.61
C TYR A 187 0.32 -10.14 -18.48
N LEU A 188 -0.11 -10.50 -17.26
CA LEU A 188 0.76 -10.57 -16.09
C LEU A 188 1.65 -11.83 -16.07
N HIS A 189 1.07 -13.01 -16.34
CA HIS A 189 1.77 -14.30 -16.18
C HIS A 189 2.84 -14.58 -17.25
N PHE A 190 2.84 -13.83 -18.35
CA PHE A 190 3.87 -13.92 -19.39
C PHE A 190 5.03 -12.94 -19.19
N MET A 191 5.06 -12.22 -18.07
CA MET A 191 6.19 -11.39 -17.65
C MET A 191 7.20 -12.19 -16.82
N GLN A 192 8.45 -11.73 -16.78
CA GLN A 192 9.50 -12.25 -15.91
C GLN A 192 9.23 -11.86 -14.45
N GLY A 193 9.17 -12.85 -13.58
CA GLY A 193 8.96 -12.68 -12.14
C GLY A 193 8.16 -13.83 -11.54
N THR A 194 7.81 -13.71 -10.26
CA THR A 194 6.92 -14.66 -9.56
C THR A 194 5.50 -14.11 -9.53
N PRO A 195 4.53 -14.76 -10.20
CA PRO A 195 3.12 -14.40 -10.11
C PRO A 195 2.50 -14.76 -8.77
N TYR A 196 1.66 -13.86 -8.25
CA TYR A 196 0.82 -14.05 -7.09
C TYR A 196 -0.64 -13.96 -7.52
N ILE A 197 -1.42 -14.99 -7.18
CA ILE A 197 -2.86 -15.06 -7.44
C ILE A 197 -3.57 -14.85 -6.12
N TYR A 198 -4.46 -13.87 -6.05
CA TYR A 198 -5.28 -13.66 -4.85
C TYR A 198 -6.54 -14.50 -4.91
N GLN A 199 -6.97 -15.07 -3.77
CA GLN A 199 -8.15 -15.94 -3.70
C GLN A 199 -9.38 -15.34 -4.40
N GLY A 200 -9.94 -16.08 -5.36
CA GLY A 200 -11.06 -15.64 -6.18
C GLY A 200 -10.69 -15.00 -7.52
N GLU A 201 -9.43 -14.61 -7.72
CA GLU A 201 -8.93 -14.11 -9.01
C GLU A 201 -9.04 -15.19 -10.09
N GLU A 202 -8.73 -16.43 -9.75
CA GLU A 202 -8.74 -17.59 -10.65
C GLU A 202 -10.13 -17.95 -11.18
N ILE A 203 -11.19 -17.53 -10.48
CA ILE A 203 -12.59 -17.69 -10.90
C ILE A 203 -13.22 -16.36 -11.37
N GLY A 204 -12.42 -15.28 -11.42
CA GLY A 204 -12.85 -13.96 -11.85
C GLY A 204 -13.87 -13.31 -10.91
N MET A 205 -13.63 -13.37 -9.59
CA MET A 205 -14.39 -12.60 -8.61
C MET A 205 -14.29 -11.10 -8.91
N ILE A 206 -15.42 -10.41 -8.74
CA ILE A 206 -15.62 -8.99 -9.03
C ILE A 206 -15.79 -8.21 -7.73
N ASN A 207 -15.75 -6.87 -7.80
CA ASN A 207 -16.07 -6.02 -6.65
C ASN A 207 -17.51 -6.27 -6.18
N TYR A 208 -17.76 -5.97 -4.91
CA TYR A 208 -19.10 -6.03 -4.33
C TYR A 208 -19.57 -4.60 -4.03
N PRO A 209 -20.34 -3.95 -4.93
CA PRO A 209 -20.77 -2.58 -4.70
C PRO A 209 -21.74 -2.52 -3.51
N VAL A 210 -21.42 -1.67 -2.54
CA VAL A 210 -22.25 -1.41 -1.35
C VAL A 210 -23.26 -0.29 -1.60
N LYS A 211 -24.45 -0.36 -0.98
CA LYS A 211 -25.48 0.68 -1.11
C LYS A 211 -25.42 1.69 0.03
N ASN A 212 -24.96 1.27 1.20
CA ASN A 212 -24.85 2.13 2.38
C ASN A 212 -23.55 1.87 3.15
N ILE A 213 -23.15 2.83 3.98
CA ILE A 213 -21.91 2.74 4.75
C ILE A 213 -21.97 1.67 5.85
N ASP A 214 -23.16 1.27 6.29
CA ASP A 214 -23.35 0.26 7.33
C ASP A 214 -23.01 -1.16 6.83
N GLU A 215 -22.92 -1.36 5.51
CA GLU A 215 -22.42 -2.59 4.88
C GLU A 215 -20.88 -2.69 4.87
N VAL A 216 -20.17 -1.60 5.21
CA VAL A 216 -18.71 -1.52 5.12
C VAL A 216 -18.09 -1.66 6.51
N ASP A 217 -17.34 -2.72 6.75
CA ASP A 217 -16.65 -2.96 8.04
C ASP A 217 -15.22 -2.38 8.08
N ASP A 218 -14.68 -1.97 6.92
CA ASP A 218 -13.33 -1.43 6.87
C ASP A 218 -13.25 -0.01 7.46
N ILE A 219 -12.35 0.14 8.43
CA ILE A 219 -12.15 1.39 9.17
C ILE A 219 -11.64 2.54 8.30
N GLU A 220 -10.85 2.25 7.26
CA GLU A 220 -10.31 3.26 6.37
C GLU A 220 -11.44 3.86 5.51
N SER A 221 -12.29 3.01 4.92
CA SER A 221 -13.48 3.41 4.18
C SER A 221 -14.48 4.16 5.06
N GLN A 222 -14.79 3.65 6.26
CA GLN A 222 -15.70 4.32 7.21
C GLN A 222 -15.22 5.73 7.57
N ARG A 223 -13.93 5.89 7.86
CA ARG A 223 -13.36 7.19 8.22
C ARG A 223 -13.30 8.13 7.02
N MET A 224 -12.92 7.64 5.84
CA MET A 224 -12.92 8.43 4.62
C MET A 224 -14.31 8.95 4.28
N TYR A 225 -15.34 8.09 4.41
CA TYR A 225 -16.73 8.47 4.22
C TYR A 225 -17.14 9.58 5.19
N ALA A 226 -16.91 9.38 6.50
CA ALA A 226 -17.25 10.36 7.52
C ALA A 226 -16.54 11.71 7.29
N GLU A 227 -15.26 11.69 6.91
CA GLU A 227 -14.49 12.88 6.60
C GLU A 227 -15.04 13.64 5.38
N ARG A 228 -15.34 12.94 4.29
CA ARG A 228 -15.86 13.54 3.06
C ARG A 228 -17.28 14.08 3.23
N ILE A 229 -18.15 13.37 3.94
CA ILE A 229 -19.52 13.84 4.26
C ILE A 229 -19.45 15.10 5.12
N LYS A 230 -18.62 15.10 6.17
CA LYS A 230 -18.40 16.28 7.02
C LYS A 230 -17.96 17.46 6.16
N LYS A 231 -16.94 17.29 5.31
CA LYS A 231 -16.44 18.35 4.43
C LYS A 231 -17.54 18.89 3.49
N ARG A 232 -18.35 18.02 2.86
CA ARG A 232 -19.49 18.43 2.01
C ARG A 232 -20.53 19.26 2.75
N LEU A 233 -20.86 18.87 3.99
CA LEU A 233 -21.81 19.59 4.84
C LEU A 233 -21.28 20.99 5.23
N PHE A 234 -19.97 21.12 5.49
CA PHE A 234 -19.34 22.43 5.75
C PHE A 234 -19.22 23.31 4.48
N GLU A 235 -19.07 22.71 3.30
CA GLU A 235 -18.94 23.42 2.02
C GLU A 235 -20.28 23.69 1.29
N GLY A 236 -21.42 23.33 1.90
CA GLY A 236 -22.76 23.66 1.40
C GLY A 236 -23.19 22.93 0.12
N ARG A 237 -22.54 21.80 -0.24
CA ARG A 237 -22.91 21.01 -1.43
C ARG A 237 -23.76 19.80 -1.04
N VAL A 238 -25.06 19.92 -1.21
CA VAL A 238 -26.04 18.83 -1.03
C VAL A 238 -26.23 18.12 -2.37
N ASP A 239 -25.62 16.94 -2.52
CA ASP A 239 -26.18 15.88 -3.37
C ASP A 239 -25.69 14.49 -2.89
N PRO A 240 -26.56 13.61 -2.36
CA PRO A 240 -26.11 12.46 -1.58
C PRO A 240 -25.78 11.15 -2.33
N ILE A 241 -25.91 11.01 -3.66
CA ILE A 241 -26.01 9.64 -4.23
C ILE A 241 -24.91 9.16 -5.22
N ASN A 242 -24.13 10.00 -5.90
CA ASN A 242 -23.21 9.46 -6.92
C ASN A 242 -21.73 9.70 -6.61
N GLN A 243 -21.09 8.95 -5.71
CA GLN A 243 -19.61 8.73 -5.69
C GLN A 243 -19.16 7.47 -4.90
N LEU A 244 -20.03 6.49 -4.60
CA LEU A 244 -19.62 5.23 -3.95
C LEU A 244 -19.11 4.16 -4.94
N GLU A 245 -19.08 4.42 -6.25
CA GLU A 245 -18.59 3.50 -7.30
C GLU A 245 -17.06 3.21 -7.25
N GLY A 246 -16.38 3.51 -6.15
CA GLY A 246 -14.98 3.15 -5.93
C GLY A 246 -14.63 2.85 -4.47
N ALA A 247 -15.62 2.72 -3.59
CA ALA A 247 -15.39 2.42 -2.18
C ALA A 247 -15.71 0.95 -1.87
N ARG A 248 -14.67 0.12 -2.06
CA ARG A 248 -14.53 -1.31 -1.69
C ARG A 248 -15.66 -2.26 -2.12
#